data_AF-A0A0M4T749-F1
#
_entry.id   AF-A0A0M4T749-F1
#
_cell.length_a   1.000
_cell.length_b   1.000
_cell.length_c   1.000
_cell.angle_alpha   90.00
_cell.angle_beta   90.00
_cell.angle_gamma   90.00
#
_symmetry.space_group_name_H-M   'P 1'
#
loop_
_entity.id
_entity.type
_entity.pdbx_description
1 polymer ?
#
loop_
_entity_poly.entity_id
_entity_poly.type
_entity_poly.pdbx_seq_one_letter_code
_entity_poly.pdbx_strand_id
1 'polypeptide(L)'
;MRKTTLFTLVFSSLLILPAMAQLGKVWTDFQYYSVDLQNYLRSNVNETFRPLDIRTQGALSNYSGELNLPDPVSAGRQVRNDIIINSISGRYENNSAVNGAGVSNEVNRIVTRGAVVGVLGREGQIRVKTKLEDTERSIETIAQTIEDADSFLDKIKDQVCQIANTGGMANVANQTLCQSSIQQETTVKILQEQSKIVAENLAQTIQTNQSIQYSNLNLANISQQIEEANRARRVDSATEAARLLRTASQTDLFGREP
;
A
#
# COMPACT_ATOMS: atom_id res chain seq x y z
N MET A 1 -27.50 23.07 14.92
CA MET A 1 -26.49 22.68 13.91
C MET A 1 -25.12 22.56 14.57
N ARG A 2 -24.73 21.38 15.08
CA ARG A 2 -23.40 21.09 15.66
C ARG A 2 -23.21 19.57 15.78
N LYS A 3 -23.02 18.81 14.69
CA LYS A 3 -22.66 17.37 14.78
C LYS A 3 -21.77 16.83 13.63
N THR A 4 -21.32 17.65 12.68
CA THR A 4 -20.62 17.15 11.48
C THR A 4 -19.10 17.38 11.45
N THR A 5 -18.52 18.02 12.47
CA THR A 5 -17.08 18.35 12.48
C THR A 5 -16.19 17.36 13.24
N LEU A 6 -16.74 16.26 13.78
CA LEU A 6 -15.99 15.29 14.59
C LEU A 6 -15.43 14.10 13.80
N PHE A 7 -15.84 13.91 12.54
CA PHE A 7 -15.43 12.72 11.76
C PHE A 7 -14.20 12.94 10.87
N THR A 8 -13.81 14.19 10.60
CA THR A 8 -12.64 14.53 9.79
C THR A 8 -11.35 14.70 10.60
N LEU A 9 -11.45 14.76 11.93
CA LEU A 9 -10.31 14.97 12.84
C LEU A 9 -9.71 13.66 13.39
N VAL A 10 -10.40 12.52 13.21
CA VAL A 10 -9.93 11.20 13.69
C VAL A 10 -9.07 10.48 12.63
N PHE A 11 -9.13 10.89 11.35
CA PHE A 11 -8.29 10.28 10.29
C PHE A 11 -6.87 10.85 10.23
N SER A 12 -6.62 12.01 10.83
CA SER A 12 -5.28 12.61 10.92
C SER A 12 -4.49 12.20 12.18
N SER A 13 -5.10 11.49 13.13
CA SER A 13 -4.44 10.99 14.35
C SER A 13 -3.96 9.53 14.27
N LEU A 14 -4.03 8.88 13.10
CA LEU A 14 -3.55 7.50 12.88
C LEU A 14 -2.13 7.40 12.30
N LEU A 15 -1.38 8.51 12.22
CA LEU A 15 -0.01 8.54 11.67
C LEU A 15 1.10 8.30 12.70
N ILE A 16 0.77 7.91 13.92
CA ILE A 16 1.77 7.44 14.88
C ILE A 16 1.29 6.08 15.37
N LEU A 17 1.55 5.06 14.54
CA LEU A 17 1.55 3.69 15.04
C LEU A 17 2.54 3.62 16.21
N PRO A 18 2.22 2.86 17.27
CA PRO A 18 3.17 2.62 18.36
C PRO A 18 4.44 2.07 17.72
N ALA A 19 5.60 2.61 18.12
CA ALA A 19 6.91 2.14 17.70
C ALA A 19 6.90 0.60 17.70
N MET A 20 6.82 0.01 16.50
CA MET A 20 6.81 -1.44 16.36
C MET A 20 8.23 -1.95 16.63
N ALA A 21 8.27 -3.19 17.09
CA ALA A 21 9.34 -3.82 17.86
C ALA A 21 10.76 -3.62 17.30
N GLN A 22 11.72 -3.39 18.21
CA GLN A 22 13.16 -3.60 17.99
C GLN A 22 13.70 -3.09 16.64
N LEU A 23 13.97 -1.77 16.59
CA LEU A 23 14.62 -1.08 15.48
C LEU A 23 15.70 -1.97 14.81
N GLY A 24 15.42 -2.41 13.57
CA GLY A 24 16.30 -3.26 12.77
C GLY A 24 15.68 -4.55 12.22
N LYS A 25 14.53 -5.01 12.75
CA LYS A 25 13.78 -6.21 12.30
C LYS A 25 12.70 -5.89 11.26
N VAL A 26 13.04 -5.04 10.30
CA VAL A 26 12.09 -4.36 9.42
C VAL A 26 11.29 -5.32 8.53
N TRP A 27 11.89 -6.41 8.07
CA TRP A 27 11.16 -7.41 7.28
C TRP A 27 10.18 -8.18 8.17
N THR A 28 10.60 -8.56 9.38
CA THR A 28 9.75 -9.23 10.36
C THR A 28 8.55 -8.37 10.76
N ASP A 29 8.76 -7.08 11.02
CA ASP A 29 7.66 -6.16 11.37
C ASP A 29 6.67 -5.98 10.23
N PHE A 30 7.19 -5.90 8.99
CA PHE A 30 6.35 -5.84 7.81
C PHE A 30 5.52 -7.13 7.62
N GLN A 31 6.08 -8.30 7.94
CA GLN A 31 5.33 -9.55 7.91
C GLN A 31 4.15 -9.51 8.88
N TYR A 32 4.34 -9.05 10.12
CA TYR A 32 3.24 -8.92 11.08
C TYR A 32 2.11 -8.02 10.56
N TYR A 33 2.46 -6.84 10.04
CA TYR A 33 1.50 -5.95 9.38
C TYR A 33 0.72 -6.66 8.27
N SER A 34 1.40 -7.43 7.41
CA SER A 34 0.77 -8.12 6.29
C SER A 34 -0.21 -9.21 6.73
N VAL A 35 0.13 -9.94 7.80
CA VAL A 35 -0.71 -10.99 8.39
C VAL A 35 -1.93 -10.38 9.07
N ASP A 36 -1.75 -9.29 9.81
CA ASP A 36 -2.87 -8.59 10.47
C ASP A 36 -3.86 -8.04 9.45
N LEU A 37 -3.37 -7.46 8.35
CA LEU A 37 -4.22 -7.00 7.27
C LEU A 37 -4.99 -8.17 6.63
N GLN A 38 -4.33 -9.30 6.40
CA GLN A 38 -4.99 -10.49 5.87
C GLN A 38 -6.09 -11.01 6.80
N ASN A 39 -5.81 -11.08 8.10
CA ASN A 39 -6.77 -11.51 9.12
C ASN A 39 -7.97 -10.57 9.17
N TYR A 40 -7.73 -9.25 9.15
CA TYR A 40 -8.78 -8.24 9.07
C TYR A 40 -9.67 -8.44 7.84
N LEU A 41 -9.07 -8.62 6.65
CA LEU A 41 -9.82 -8.84 5.42
C LEU A 41 -10.65 -10.13 5.49
N ARG A 42 -10.09 -11.24 5.97
CA ARG A 42 -10.83 -12.52 6.10
C ARG A 42 -12.01 -12.42 7.05
N SER A 43 -11.82 -11.79 8.22
CA SER A 43 -12.88 -11.61 9.22
C SER A 43 -14.01 -10.75 8.66
N ASN A 44 -13.68 -9.59 8.09
CA ASN A 44 -14.68 -8.67 7.55
C ASN A 44 -15.42 -9.24 6.35
N VAL A 45 -14.77 -10.07 5.53
CA VAL A 45 -15.46 -10.70 4.38
C VAL A 45 -16.54 -11.69 4.82
N ASN A 46 -16.25 -12.49 5.85
CA ASN A 46 -17.22 -13.43 6.41
C ASN A 46 -18.45 -12.73 7.01
N GLU A 47 -18.27 -11.54 7.56
CA GLU A 47 -19.35 -10.76 8.19
C GLU A 47 -20.12 -9.90 7.18
N THR A 48 -19.43 -9.25 6.24
CA THR A 48 -20.01 -8.21 5.38
C THR A 48 -20.66 -8.78 4.12
N PHE A 49 -20.10 -9.85 3.54
CA PHE A 49 -20.47 -10.28 2.18
C PHE A 49 -21.36 -11.52 2.13
N ARG A 50 -22.03 -11.94 3.21
CA ARG A 50 -22.94 -13.10 3.13
C ARG A 50 -24.08 -12.87 2.12
N PRO A 51 -24.35 -13.81 1.17
CA PRO A 51 -23.79 -15.17 1.03
C PRO A 51 -22.64 -15.31 -0.02
N LEU A 52 -22.05 -14.21 -0.48
CA LEU A 52 -20.94 -14.18 -1.44
C LEU A 52 -19.56 -14.35 -0.78
N ASP A 53 -19.51 -14.53 0.54
CA ASP A 53 -18.32 -14.64 1.37
C ASP A 53 -17.34 -15.72 0.88
N ILE A 54 -17.83 -16.91 0.50
CA ILE A 54 -16.97 -18.00 0.00
C ILE A 54 -16.23 -17.60 -1.28
N ARG A 55 -16.94 -16.94 -2.22
CA ARG A 55 -16.34 -16.52 -3.51
C ARG A 55 -15.38 -15.36 -3.32
N THR A 56 -15.74 -14.40 -2.45
CA THR A 56 -14.88 -13.26 -2.12
C THR A 56 -13.64 -13.71 -1.36
N GLN A 57 -13.74 -14.68 -0.45
CA GLN A 57 -12.57 -15.27 0.22
C GLN A 57 -11.66 -15.99 -0.77
N GLY A 58 -12.23 -16.81 -1.65
CA GLY A 58 -11.49 -17.48 -2.72
C GLY A 58 -10.72 -16.49 -3.60
N ALA A 59 -11.34 -15.39 -3.98
CA ALA A 59 -10.68 -14.35 -4.76
C ALA A 59 -9.53 -13.65 -4.00
N LEU A 60 -9.69 -13.40 -2.70
CA LEU A 60 -8.63 -12.79 -1.89
C LEU A 60 -7.47 -13.76 -1.62
N SER A 61 -7.75 -15.06 -1.42
CA SER A 61 -6.71 -16.06 -1.18
C SER A 61 -5.98 -16.48 -2.45
N ASN A 62 -6.68 -16.60 -3.58
CA ASN A 62 -6.08 -17.07 -4.82
C ASN A 62 -5.19 -16.02 -5.49
N TYR A 63 -5.41 -14.74 -5.17
CA TYR A 63 -4.64 -13.61 -5.68
C TYR A 63 -3.77 -12.94 -4.61
N SER A 64 -3.47 -13.63 -3.51
CA SER A 64 -2.43 -13.19 -2.58
C SER A 64 -1.03 -13.41 -3.18
N GLY A 65 -0.18 -12.39 -3.10
CA GLY A 65 1.23 -12.48 -3.52
C GLY A 65 2.14 -12.96 -2.38
N GLU A 66 3.45 -12.83 -2.57
CA GLU A 66 4.46 -13.30 -1.60
C GLU A 66 4.45 -12.57 -0.25
N LEU A 67 3.86 -11.38 -0.18
CA LEU A 67 3.67 -10.66 1.07
C LEU A 67 2.35 -11.05 1.75
N ASN A 68 1.66 -12.10 1.29
CA ASN A 68 0.31 -12.46 1.74
C ASN A 68 -0.75 -11.36 1.55
N LEU A 69 -0.42 -10.30 0.81
CA LEU A 69 -1.33 -9.23 0.46
C LEU A 69 -2.11 -9.62 -0.79
N PRO A 70 -3.43 -9.44 -0.84
CA PRO A 70 -4.20 -9.67 -2.05
C PRO A 70 -3.93 -8.61 -3.12
N ASP A 71 -3.81 -9.01 -4.38
CA ASP A 71 -3.85 -8.08 -5.51
C ASP A 71 -5.30 -7.58 -5.69
N PRO A 72 -5.59 -6.29 -5.38
CA PRO A 72 -6.95 -5.78 -5.42
C PRO A 72 -7.53 -5.72 -6.84
N VAL A 73 -6.69 -5.68 -7.88
CA VAL A 73 -7.16 -5.64 -9.27
C VAL A 73 -7.58 -7.03 -9.72
N SER A 74 -6.74 -8.04 -9.48
CA SER A 74 -7.02 -9.43 -9.87
C SER A 74 -8.12 -10.05 -9.01
N ALA A 75 -8.06 -9.90 -7.68
CA ALA A 75 -9.11 -10.37 -6.78
C ALA A 75 -10.46 -9.71 -7.12
N GLY A 76 -10.48 -8.40 -7.33
CA GLY A 76 -11.68 -7.67 -7.73
C GLY A 76 -12.24 -8.09 -9.10
N ARG A 77 -11.41 -8.59 -10.02
CA ARG A 77 -11.86 -9.14 -11.30
C ARG A 77 -12.53 -10.49 -11.12
N GLN A 78 -11.96 -11.39 -10.31
CA GLN A 78 -12.58 -12.69 -10.02
C GLN A 78 -13.94 -12.52 -9.34
N VAL A 79 -14.04 -11.67 -8.32
CA VAL A 79 -15.32 -11.36 -7.66
C VAL A 79 -16.36 -10.85 -8.67
N ARG A 80 -15.97 -9.97 -9.60
CA ARG A 80 -16.88 -9.46 -10.63
C ARG A 80 -17.31 -10.53 -11.62
N ASN A 81 -16.38 -11.36 -12.11
CA ASN A 81 -16.71 -12.44 -13.04
C ASN A 81 -17.63 -13.48 -12.38
N ASP A 82 -17.49 -13.70 -11.08
CA ASP A 82 -18.30 -14.63 -10.31
C ASP A 82 -19.71 -14.10 -9.98
N ILE A 83 -19.90 -12.77 -10.04
CA ILE A 83 -21.17 -12.08 -9.71
C ILE A 83 -21.93 -11.61 -10.98
N ILE A 84 -21.23 -11.27 -12.07
CA ILE A 84 -21.85 -10.65 -13.25
C ILE A 84 -22.08 -11.68 -14.36
N ILE A 85 -23.36 -12.02 -14.55
CA ILE A 85 -23.91 -12.54 -15.81
C ILE A 85 -24.05 -11.34 -16.77
N ASN A 86 -23.16 -11.26 -17.77
CA ASN A 86 -23.29 -10.49 -19.02
C ASN A 86 -24.02 -9.12 -18.94
N SER A 87 -23.33 -8.03 -18.61
CA SER A 87 -23.79 -6.67 -18.98
C SER A 87 -22.87 -6.06 -20.04
N ILE A 88 -23.07 -6.47 -21.30
CA ILE A 88 -22.45 -5.81 -22.44
C ILE A 88 -23.26 -4.53 -22.72
N SER A 89 -22.95 -3.42 -22.04
CA SER A 89 -23.55 -2.12 -22.36
C SER A 89 -22.86 -1.41 -23.54
N GLY A 90 -21.96 -2.08 -24.25
CA GLY A 90 -21.02 -1.43 -25.19
C GLY A 90 -21.58 -0.84 -26.50
N ARG A 91 -22.90 -0.83 -26.75
CA ARG A 91 -23.45 -0.53 -28.08
C ARG A 91 -24.30 0.73 -28.23
N TYR A 92 -24.46 1.55 -27.19
CA TYR A 92 -25.42 2.69 -27.23
C TYR A 92 -24.81 4.09 -27.21
N GLU A 93 -23.47 4.25 -27.13
CA GLU A 93 -22.87 5.59 -27.06
C GLU A 93 -22.48 6.09 -28.47
N ASN A 94 -23.38 6.84 -29.12
CA ASN A 94 -23.19 7.32 -30.49
C ASN A 94 -22.58 8.75 -30.58
N ASN A 95 -22.30 9.38 -29.44
CA ASN A 95 -21.68 10.71 -29.37
C ASN A 95 -20.15 10.59 -29.30
N SER A 96 -19.45 11.08 -30.32
CA SER A 96 -17.99 11.01 -30.44
C SER A 96 -17.24 11.74 -29.31
N ALA A 97 -17.77 12.84 -28.79
CA ALA A 97 -17.15 13.59 -27.69
C ALA A 97 -17.28 12.83 -26.36
N VAL A 98 -18.44 12.22 -26.10
CA VAL A 98 -18.65 11.38 -24.91
C VAL A 98 -17.83 10.10 -25.00
N ASN A 99 -17.74 9.51 -26.19
CA ASN A 99 -16.91 8.33 -26.44
C ASN A 99 -15.42 8.63 -26.24
N GLY A 100 -14.91 9.75 -26.76
CA GLY A 100 -13.53 10.19 -26.55
C GLY A 100 -13.19 10.41 -25.07
N ALA A 101 -14.10 11.03 -24.31
CA ALA A 101 -13.95 11.18 -22.87
C ALA A 101 -13.95 9.83 -22.13
N GLY A 102 -14.85 8.90 -22.51
CA GLY A 102 -14.92 7.55 -21.93
C GLY A 102 -13.67 6.71 -22.20
N VAL A 103 -13.12 6.77 -23.42
CA VAL A 103 -11.85 6.11 -23.76
C VAL A 103 -10.69 6.69 -22.95
N SER A 104 -10.61 8.02 -22.81
CA SER A 104 -9.59 8.67 -21.97
C SER A 104 -9.68 8.26 -20.51
N ASN A 105 -10.89 8.20 -19.96
CA ASN A 105 -11.15 7.74 -18.60
C ASN A 105 -10.73 6.27 -18.40
N GLU A 106 -11.01 5.39 -19.36
CA GLU A 106 -10.59 3.99 -19.27
C GLU A 106 -9.08 3.84 -19.39
N VAL A 107 -8.40 4.62 -20.24
CA VAL A 107 -6.93 4.67 -20.28
C VAL A 107 -6.36 5.08 -18.93
N ASN A 108 -6.88 6.15 -18.33
CA ASN A 108 -6.46 6.58 -16.99
C ASN A 108 -6.69 5.47 -15.95
N ARG A 109 -7.83 4.77 -16.03
CA ARG A 109 -8.15 3.64 -15.15
C ARG A 109 -7.20 2.46 -15.32
N ILE A 110 -6.82 2.13 -16.55
CA ILE A 110 -5.83 1.09 -16.85
C ILE A 110 -4.47 1.48 -16.28
N VAL A 111 -4.06 2.75 -16.43
CA VAL A 111 -2.81 3.26 -15.86
C VAL A 111 -2.84 3.16 -14.33
N THR A 112 -3.92 3.61 -13.68
CA THR A 112 -4.07 3.49 -12.22
C THR A 112 -4.04 2.04 -11.75
N ARG A 113 -4.81 1.14 -12.40
CA ARG A 113 -4.79 -0.30 -12.09
C ARG A 113 -3.40 -0.91 -12.32
N GLY A 114 -2.71 -0.51 -13.39
CA GLY A 114 -1.34 -0.95 -13.69
C GLY A 114 -0.34 -0.51 -12.62
N ALA A 115 -0.42 0.74 -12.16
CA ALA A 115 0.41 1.24 -11.05
C ALA A 115 0.15 0.46 -9.76
N VAL A 116 -1.12 0.15 -9.47
CA VAL A 116 -1.51 -0.65 -8.30
C VAL A 116 -0.96 -2.08 -8.42
N VAL A 117 -1.11 -2.76 -9.55
CA VAL A 117 -0.54 -4.10 -9.80
C VAL A 117 1.00 -4.07 -9.73
N GLY A 118 1.63 -2.97 -10.14
CA GLY A 118 3.06 -2.77 -10.01
C GLY A 118 3.57 -2.76 -8.57
N VAL A 119 2.72 -2.49 -7.58
CA VAL A 119 3.11 -2.46 -6.16
C VAL A 119 2.50 -3.63 -5.40
N LEU A 120 1.20 -3.84 -5.54
CA LEU A 120 0.39 -4.83 -4.82
C LEU A 120 0.20 -6.13 -5.60
N GLY A 121 0.59 -6.21 -6.87
CA GLY A 121 0.63 -7.48 -7.60
C GLY A 121 1.78 -8.36 -7.14
N ARG A 122 1.75 -9.64 -7.53
CA ARG A 122 2.74 -10.65 -7.11
C ARG A 122 4.19 -10.19 -7.31
N GLU A 123 4.53 -9.66 -8.49
CA GLU A 123 5.87 -9.15 -8.80
C GLU A 123 6.24 -7.89 -7.99
N GLY A 124 5.27 -7.01 -7.73
CA GLY A 124 5.47 -5.83 -6.89
C GLY A 124 5.79 -6.22 -5.45
N GLN A 125 5.06 -7.20 -4.94
CA GLN A 125 5.25 -7.77 -3.62
C GLN A 125 6.61 -8.46 -3.46
N ILE A 126 7.07 -9.22 -4.47
CA ILE A 126 8.42 -9.82 -4.47
C ILE A 126 9.49 -8.73 -4.38
N ARG A 127 9.39 -7.66 -5.17
CA ARG A 127 10.35 -6.54 -5.09
C ARG A 127 10.38 -5.87 -3.72
N VAL A 128 9.22 -5.70 -3.10
CA VAL A 128 9.12 -5.12 -1.76
C VAL A 128 9.73 -6.05 -0.73
N LYS A 129 9.42 -7.34 -0.78
CA LYS A 129 10.03 -8.38 0.07
C LYS A 129 11.55 -8.36 -0.02
N THR A 130 12.11 -8.47 -1.22
CA THR A 130 13.56 -8.47 -1.43
C THR A 130 14.22 -7.20 -0.88
N LYS A 131 13.62 -6.03 -1.11
CA LYS A 131 14.13 -4.77 -0.55
C LYS A 131 14.15 -4.77 0.98
N LEU A 132 13.10 -5.30 1.61
CA LEU A 132 13.00 -5.36 3.07
C LEU A 132 13.99 -6.37 3.66
N GLU A 133 14.12 -7.55 3.04
CA GLU A 133 15.09 -8.58 3.43
C GLU A 133 16.54 -8.09 3.29
N ASP A 134 16.86 -7.43 2.17
CA ASP A 134 18.21 -6.85 1.96
C ASP A 134 18.50 -5.73 2.94
N THR A 135 17.49 -4.93 3.30
CA THR A 135 17.62 -3.87 4.31
C THR A 135 17.85 -4.47 5.70
N GLU A 136 17.09 -5.49 6.10
CA GLU A 136 17.29 -6.20 7.37
C GLU A 136 18.69 -6.84 7.42
N ARG A 137 19.12 -7.53 6.35
CA ARG A 137 20.46 -8.12 6.26
C ARG A 137 21.56 -7.06 6.37
N SER A 138 21.37 -5.89 5.75
CA SER A 138 22.32 -4.78 5.84
C SER A 138 22.44 -4.26 7.28
N ILE A 139 21.32 -4.12 7.99
CA ILE A 139 21.32 -3.72 9.40
C ILE A 139 21.98 -4.78 10.28
N GLU A 140 21.72 -6.06 10.02
CA GLU A 140 22.36 -7.17 10.75
C GLU A 140 23.87 -7.18 10.53
N THR A 141 24.32 -6.97 9.29
CA THR A 141 25.75 -6.84 8.95
C THR A 141 26.39 -5.64 9.65
N ILE A 142 25.70 -4.50 9.68
CA ILE A 142 26.14 -3.32 10.42
C ILE A 142 26.24 -3.69 11.91
N ALA A 143 25.22 -4.29 12.51
CA ALA A 143 25.24 -4.68 13.91
C ALA A 143 26.42 -5.61 14.26
N GLN A 144 26.70 -6.62 13.43
CA GLN A 144 27.85 -7.51 13.59
C GLN A 144 29.19 -6.77 13.48
N THR A 145 29.32 -5.87 12.50
CA THR A 145 30.54 -5.06 12.32
C THR A 145 30.82 -4.18 13.55
N ILE A 146 29.75 -3.71 14.21
CA ILE A 146 29.84 -2.89 15.43
C ILE A 146 30.24 -3.75 16.63
N GLU A 147 29.65 -4.93 16.78
CA GLU A 147 30.01 -5.86 17.85
C GLU A 147 31.48 -6.31 17.73
N ASP A 148 31.94 -6.58 16.50
CA ASP A 148 33.35 -6.88 16.22
C ASP A 148 34.26 -5.69 16.55
N ALA A 149 33.86 -4.46 16.19
CA ALA A 149 34.61 -3.25 16.48
C ALA A 149 34.67 -2.95 18.00
N ASP A 150 33.56 -3.09 18.73
CA ASP A 150 33.52 -2.94 20.18
C ASP A 150 34.43 -3.99 20.85
N SER A 151 34.38 -5.25 20.42
CA SER A 151 35.25 -6.31 20.96
C SER A 151 36.74 -6.09 20.68
N PHE A 152 37.07 -5.49 19.52
CA PHE A 152 38.44 -5.13 19.16
C PHE A 152 38.94 -3.93 19.96
N LEU A 153 38.10 -2.91 20.13
CA LEU A 153 38.41 -1.72 20.92
C LEU A 153 38.58 -2.08 22.41
N ASP A 154 37.76 -2.97 22.96
CA ASP A 154 37.93 -3.46 24.33
C ASP A 154 39.26 -4.20 24.52
N LYS A 155 39.66 -5.04 23.55
CA LYS A 155 40.98 -5.71 23.57
C LYS A 155 42.14 -4.72 23.50
N ILE A 156 42.04 -3.69 22.66
CA ILE A 156 43.06 -2.62 22.58
C ILE A 156 43.11 -1.84 23.88
N LYS A 157 41.95 -1.45 24.43
CA LYS A 157 41.85 -0.72 25.68
C LYS A 157 42.50 -1.50 26.82
N ASP A 158 42.22 -2.79 26.92
CA ASP A 158 42.86 -3.65 27.93
C ASP A 158 44.38 -3.77 27.73
N GLN A 159 44.86 -3.93 26.49
CA GLN A 159 46.30 -3.98 26.22
C GLN A 159 47.02 -2.65 26.47
N VAL A 160 46.45 -1.53 26.04
CA VAL A 160 47.06 -0.18 26.18
C VAL A 160 47.01 0.29 27.64
N CYS A 161 45.91 0.03 28.36
CA CYS A 161 45.81 0.34 29.79
C CYS A 161 46.73 -0.52 30.65
N GLN A 162 47.00 -1.78 30.26
CA GLN A 162 47.98 -2.62 30.96
C GLN A 162 49.41 -2.11 30.78
N ILE A 163 49.79 -1.68 29.57
CA ILE A 163 51.14 -1.13 29.29
C ILE A 163 51.39 0.18 30.03
N ALA A 164 50.37 1.04 30.18
CA ALA A 164 50.45 2.30 30.91
C ALA A 164 50.77 2.14 32.41
N ASN A 165 50.43 0.99 33.01
CA ASN A 165 50.73 0.72 34.43
C ASN A 165 52.16 0.20 34.67
N THR A 166 52.92 -0.16 33.62
CA THR A 166 54.23 -0.84 33.76
C THR A 166 55.47 0.00 33.43
N GLY A 167 55.36 1.24 32.96
CA GLY A 167 56.55 2.05 32.66
C GLY A 167 56.28 3.53 32.47
N GLY A 168 56.95 4.36 33.28
CA GLY A 168 56.89 5.82 33.18
C GLY A 168 57.33 6.36 31.81
N MET A 169 56.80 7.54 31.45
CA MET A 169 57.08 8.35 30.24
C MET A 169 56.26 8.10 28.95
N ALA A 170 55.18 7.32 28.96
CA ALA A 170 54.28 7.16 27.79
C ALA A 170 52.88 7.81 27.93
N ASN A 171 52.69 8.70 28.92
CA ASN A 171 51.35 9.06 29.41
C ASN A 171 50.50 9.95 28.48
N VAL A 172 51.08 10.73 27.57
CA VAL A 172 50.28 11.65 26.72
C VAL A 172 49.74 10.93 25.48
N ALA A 173 50.55 10.16 24.76
CA ALA A 173 50.11 9.45 23.56
C ALA A 173 49.09 8.33 23.86
N ASN A 174 49.24 7.63 24.99
CA ASN A 174 48.29 6.58 25.42
C ASN A 174 46.95 7.14 25.89
N GLN A 175 46.91 8.35 26.46
CA GLN A 175 45.67 8.96 26.92
C GLN A 175 44.83 9.51 25.75
N THR A 176 45.48 10.04 24.71
CA THR A 176 44.81 10.49 23.48
C THR A 176 44.22 9.33 22.68
N LEU A 177 44.88 8.16 22.66
CA LEU A 177 44.36 6.94 22.01
C LEU A 177 43.11 6.40 22.73
N CYS A 178 43.11 6.37 24.07
CA CYS A 178 41.92 6.01 24.85
C CYS A 178 40.78 7.02 24.72
N GLN A 179 41.06 8.27 24.39
CA GLN A 179 40.05 9.31 24.20
C GLN A 179 39.50 9.33 22.75
N SER A 180 40.32 8.98 21.75
CA SER A 180 39.88 8.86 20.36
C SER A 180 39.04 7.60 20.12
N SER A 181 39.31 6.50 20.84
CA SER A 181 38.50 5.28 20.75
C SER A 181 37.06 5.48 21.24
N ILE A 182 36.85 6.27 22.31
CA ILE A 182 35.51 6.60 22.84
C ILE A 182 34.70 7.47 21.85
N GLN A 183 35.37 8.37 21.12
CA GLN A 183 34.73 9.17 20.06
C GLN A 183 34.34 8.30 18.85
N GLN A 184 35.14 7.30 18.49
CA GLN A 184 34.81 6.34 17.43
C GLN A 184 33.64 5.43 17.81
N GLU A 185 33.61 4.92 19.04
CA GLU A 185 32.53 4.07 19.56
C GLU A 185 31.16 4.77 19.49
N THR A 186 31.13 6.05 19.86
CA THR A 186 29.90 6.86 19.80
C THR A 186 29.44 7.08 18.36
N THR A 187 30.36 7.31 17.44
CA THR A 187 30.06 7.55 16.01
C THR A 187 29.45 6.31 15.35
N VAL A 188 30.01 5.13 15.66
CA VAL A 188 29.58 3.85 15.10
C VAL A 188 28.18 3.46 15.59
N LYS A 189 27.88 3.68 16.88
CA LYS A 189 26.53 3.48 17.46
C LYS A 189 25.49 4.42 16.83
N ILE A 190 25.87 5.68 16.56
CA ILE A 190 24.99 6.64 15.86
C ILE A 190 24.67 6.15 14.45
N LEU A 191 25.65 5.62 13.70
CA LEU A 191 25.41 5.10 12.35
C LEU A 191 24.47 3.88 12.35
N GLN A 192 24.53 3.05 13.38
CA GLN A 192 23.60 1.93 13.57
C GLN A 192 22.17 2.43 13.75
N GLU A 193 21.96 3.35 14.69
CA GLU A 193 20.64 3.92 14.97
C GLU A 193 20.09 4.68 13.76
N GLN A 194 20.93 5.42 13.03
CA GLN A 194 20.53 6.04 11.77
C GLN A 194 20.10 5.00 10.73
N SER A 195 20.83 3.90 10.59
CA SER A 195 20.49 2.83 9.63
C SER A 195 19.17 2.16 9.98
N LYS A 196 18.92 1.91 11.28
CA LYS A 196 17.64 1.40 11.78
C LYS A 196 16.48 2.36 11.51
N ILE A 197 16.67 3.67 11.74
CA ILE A 197 15.67 4.71 11.44
C ILE A 197 15.36 4.78 9.95
N VAL A 198 16.38 4.73 9.09
CA VAL A 198 16.20 4.76 7.62
C VAL A 198 15.42 3.53 7.15
N ALA A 199 15.70 2.36 7.72
CA ALA A 199 14.99 1.13 7.39
C ALA A 199 13.52 1.16 7.83
N GLU A 200 13.24 1.63 9.04
CA GLU A 200 11.87 1.83 9.51
C GLU A 200 11.13 2.86 8.64
N ASN A 201 11.80 3.95 8.26
CA ASN A 201 11.24 4.93 7.34
C ASN A 201 10.90 4.32 5.97
N LEU A 202 11.73 3.40 5.46
CA LEU A 202 11.46 2.67 4.22
C LEU A 202 10.20 1.81 4.37
N ALA A 203 10.04 1.05 5.46
CA ALA A 203 8.84 0.24 5.68
C ALA A 203 7.58 1.09 5.81
N GLN A 204 7.62 2.17 6.59
CA GLN A 204 6.53 3.13 6.69
C GLN A 204 6.20 3.77 5.34
N THR A 205 7.21 4.09 4.52
CA THR A 205 7.03 4.61 3.17
C THR A 205 6.36 3.59 2.26
N ILE A 206 6.70 2.31 2.37
CA ILE A 206 6.05 1.23 1.62
C ILE A 206 4.57 1.14 2.04
N GLN A 207 4.27 1.09 3.33
CA GLN A 207 2.88 1.05 3.84
C GLN A 207 2.07 2.27 3.37
N THR A 208 2.66 3.46 3.45
CA THR A 208 2.03 4.71 2.98
C THR A 208 1.74 4.65 1.48
N ASN A 209 2.70 4.18 0.68
CA ASN A 209 2.49 4.00 -0.75
C ASN A 209 1.37 3.00 -1.05
N GLN A 210 1.27 1.89 -0.32
CA GLN A 210 0.16 0.95 -0.47
C GLN A 210 -1.19 1.61 -0.19
N SER A 211 -1.31 2.38 0.89
CA SER A 211 -2.51 3.14 1.23
C SER A 211 -2.92 4.11 0.12
N ILE A 212 -1.96 4.84 -0.45
CA ILE A 212 -2.18 5.73 -1.60
C ILE A 212 -2.70 4.94 -2.81
N GLN A 213 -2.12 3.78 -3.11
CA GLN A 213 -2.56 2.93 -4.23
C GLN A 213 -4.00 2.43 -4.03
N TYR A 214 -4.37 2.03 -2.80
CA TYR A 214 -5.76 1.68 -2.49
C TYR A 214 -6.72 2.86 -2.67
N SER A 215 -6.32 4.06 -2.22
CA SER A 215 -7.11 5.28 -2.40
C SER A 215 -7.31 5.61 -3.89
N ASN A 216 -6.24 5.56 -4.69
CA ASN A 216 -6.31 5.78 -6.14
C ASN A 216 -7.23 4.76 -6.83
N LEU A 217 -7.15 3.49 -6.45
CA LEU A 217 -8.03 2.45 -6.98
C LEU A 217 -9.49 2.67 -6.60
N ASN A 218 -9.75 3.10 -5.36
CA ASN A 218 -11.10 3.44 -4.90
C ASN A 218 -11.66 4.64 -5.67
N LEU A 219 -10.89 5.71 -5.84
CA LEU A 219 -11.27 6.87 -6.65
C LEU A 219 -11.55 6.49 -8.10
N ALA A 220 -10.73 5.61 -8.69
CA ALA A 220 -10.95 5.11 -10.05
C ALA A 220 -12.24 4.27 -10.17
N ASN A 221 -12.58 3.48 -9.14
CA ASN A 221 -13.83 2.72 -9.09
C ASN A 221 -15.06 3.62 -8.87
N ILE A 222 -14.96 4.64 -8.01
CA ILE A 222 -16.04 5.64 -7.80
C ILE A 222 -16.29 6.39 -9.11
N SER A 223 -15.23 6.82 -9.80
CA SER A 223 -15.32 7.45 -11.11
C SER A 223 -16.05 6.53 -12.11
N GLN A 224 -15.72 5.23 -12.13
CA GLN A 224 -16.43 4.25 -12.95
C GLN A 224 -17.92 4.16 -12.63
N GLN A 225 -18.26 4.05 -11.35
CA GLN A 225 -19.64 3.92 -10.92
C GLN A 225 -20.47 5.16 -11.26
N ILE A 226 -19.90 6.36 -11.12
CA ILE A 226 -20.55 7.62 -11.50
C ILE A 226 -20.78 7.69 -13.01
N GLU A 227 -19.79 7.29 -13.81
CA GLU A 227 -19.89 7.24 -15.26
C GLU A 227 -20.99 6.27 -15.74
N GLU A 228 -21.02 5.07 -15.17
CA GLU A 228 -22.05 4.06 -15.45
C GLU A 228 -23.44 4.54 -15.01
N ALA A 229 -23.57 5.17 -13.84
CA ALA A 229 -24.84 5.72 -13.36
C ALA A 229 -25.34 6.91 -14.21
N ASN A 230 -24.43 7.77 -14.68
CA ASN A 230 -24.78 8.85 -15.59
C ASN A 230 -25.22 8.31 -16.95
N ARG A 231 -24.57 7.24 -17.41
CA ARG A 231 -24.93 6.58 -18.66
C ARG A 231 -26.30 5.90 -18.59
N ALA A 232 -26.58 5.16 -17.52
CA ALA A 232 -27.90 4.56 -17.29
C ALA A 232 -29.01 5.61 -17.36
N ARG A 233 -28.83 6.75 -16.67
CA ARG A 233 -29.77 7.89 -16.73
C ARG A 233 -29.98 8.45 -18.13
N ARG A 234 -28.92 8.54 -18.96
CA ARG A 234 -29.06 8.98 -20.36
C ARG A 234 -29.89 7.98 -21.18
N VAL A 235 -29.64 6.69 -21.00
CA VAL A 235 -30.38 5.62 -21.71
C VAL A 235 -31.85 5.60 -21.29
N ASP A 236 -32.14 5.74 -19.99
CA ASP A 236 -33.50 5.79 -19.47
C ASP A 236 -34.26 7.01 -20.02
N SER A 237 -33.65 8.19 -19.99
CA SER A 237 -34.25 9.41 -20.55
C SER A 237 -34.49 9.31 -22.06
N ALA A 238 -33.55 8.75 -22.81
CA ALA A 238 -33.72 8.52 -24.24
C ALA A 238 -34.82 7.51 -24.54
N THR A 239 -34.93 6.45 -23.73
CA THR A 239 -35.98 5.43 -23.84
C THR A 239 -37.35 6.01 -23.51
N GLU A 240 -37.44 6.87 -22.49
CA GLU A 240 -38.66 7.59 -22.13
C GLU A 240 -39.09 8.54 -23.26
N ALA A 241 -38.17 9.34 -23.80
CA ALA A 241 -38.45 10.20 -24.95
C ALA A 241 -38.91 9.39 -26.19
N ALA A 242 -38.28 8.25 -26.47
CA ALA A 242 -38.69 7.37 -27.56
C ALA A 242 -40.08 6.77 -27.34
N ARG A 243 -40.42 6.38 -26.10
CA ARG A 243 -41.76 5.93 -25.73
C ARG A 243 -42.78 7.04 -25.94
N LEU A 244 -42.48 8.27 -25.48
CA LEU A 244 -43.35 9.44 -25.67
C LEU A 244 -43.57 9.75 -27.15
N LEU A 245 -42.51 9.76 -27.97
CA LEU A 245 -42.61 9.96 -29.42
C LEU A 245 -43.45 8.89 -30.09
N ARG A 246 -43.27 7.62 -29.71
CA ARG A 246 -44.08 6.51 -30.23
C ARG A 246 -45.54 6.65 -29.82
N THR A 247 -45.84 7.00 -28.56
CA THR A 247 -47.23 7.22 -28.14
C THR A 247 -47.85 8.41 -28.84
N ALA A 248 -47.10 9.51 -29.00
CA ALA A 248 -47.58 10.70 -29.71
C ALA A 248 -47.85 10.41 -31.19
N SER A 249 -46.95 9.68 -31.87
CA SER A 249 -47.15 9.31 -33.28
C SER A 249 -48.29 8.32 -33.47
N GLN A 250 -48.52 7.41 -32.53
CA GLN A 250 -49.69 6.52 -32.56
C GLN A 250 -50.99 7.30 -32.34
N THR A 251 -51.04 8.21 -31.36
CA THR A 251 -52.21 9.05 -31.11
C THR A 251 -52.53 9.96 -32.29
N ASP A 252 -51.52 10.55 -32.95
CA ASP A 252 -51.70 11.36 -34.16
C ASP A 252 -52.24 10.51 -35.34
N LEU A 253 -51.78 9.26 -35.47
CA LEU A 253 -52.26 8.35 -36.51
C LEU A 253 -53.73 7.92 -36.31
N PHE A 254 -54.20 7.81 -35.06
CA PHE A 254 -55.59 7.46 -34.74
C PHE A 254 -56.51 8.67 -34.57
N GLY A 255 -55.96 9.88 -34.38
CA GLY A 255 -56.71 11.13 -34.22
C GLY A 255 -57.12 11.81 -35.52
N ARG A 256 -56.62 11.33 -36.67
CA ARG A 256 -57.11 11.73 -38.00
C ARG A 256 -58.38 10.94 -38.33
N GLU A 257 -59.55 11.54 -38.14
CA GLU A 257 -60.75 11.13 -38.88
C GLU A 257 -60.50 11.35 -40.40
N PRO A 258 -61.01 10.44 -41.28
CA PRO A 258 -60.77 10.50 -42.72
C PRO A 258 -61.32 11.76 -43.41
#